data_AF-A0A0R1XST3-F1
#
_entry.id   AF-A0A0R1XST3-F1
#
_cell.length_a   1.000
_cell.length_b   1.000
_cell.length_c   1.000
_cell.angle_alpha   90.00
_cell.angle_beta   90.00
_cell.angle_gamma   90.00
#
_symmetry.space_group_name_H-M   'P 1'
#
loop_
_entity.id
_entity.type
_entity.pdbx_description
1 polymer ?
#
loop_
_entity_poly.entity_id
_entity_poly.type
_entity_poly.pdbx_seq_one_letter_code
_entity_poly.pdbx_strand_id
1 'polypeptide(L)'
;MVIAGLAVTLGALTLSTALVSAATTIEKSHGIYYSRNQAIPLYHDPELTRPSGKTLDPAIDSWQAFYENINEAGQVVSVDLGGNQWVNTAIKAVYHNVAHNSAIYLEAFSGGKSIQLYSDPELKQPIGKLDPTISDWKITAVDYINESELIYSVDLGNNQWASIEAFPYMLPKAVMVDADNTLVNLAGQPTGKVTNTDINYLTFGVKYINDKVFINLGTDDQWIAADQVVPSLIP
;
A
#
# COMPACT_ATOMS: atom_id res chain seq x y z
N MET A 1 16.03 -48.14 -60.11
CA MET A 1 14.57 -47.95 -60.28
C MET A 1 13.96 -48.18 -58.91
N VAL A 2 13.77 -47.10 -58.15
CA VAL A 2 13.32 -47.13 -56.75
C VAL A 2 11.84 -46.77 -56.73
N ILE A 3 11.03 -47.62 -56.09
CA ILE A 3 9.60 -47.41 -55.88
C ILE A 3 9.45 -46.40 -54.73
N ALA A 4 8.81 -45.27 -55.01
CA ALA A 4 8.44 -44.26 -54.02
C ALA A 4 7.16 -44.69 -53.29
N GLY A 5 7.25 -44.88 -51.97
CA GLY A 5 6.10 -45.03 -51.07
C GLY A 5 5.71 -43.69 -50.49
N LEU A 6 4.46 -43.29 -50.73
CA LEU A 6 3.78 -42.10 -50.20
C LEU A 6 3.72 -42.17 -48.67
N ALA A 7 4.23 -41.14 -47.98
CA ALA A 7 3.91 -40.89 -46.58
C ALA A 7 2.96 -39.69 -46.50
N VAL A 8 1.71 -39.95 -46.09
CA VAL A 8 0.72 -38.91 -45.78
C VAL A 8 0.97 -38.45 -44.35
N THR A 9 1.50 -37.25 -44.17
CA THR A 9 1.54 -36.59 -42.86
C THR A 9 0.20 -35.91 -42.59
N LEU A 10 -0.54 -36.46 -41.62
CA LEU A 10 -1.70 -35.82 -40.99
C LEU A 10 -1.23 -34.55 -40.27
N GLY A 11 -1.64 -33.38 -40.77
CA GLY A 11 -1.52 -32.12 -40.05
C GLY A 11 -2.58 -32.05 -38.95
N ALA A 12 -2.17 -32.05 -37.68
CA ALA A 12 -3.04 -31.74 -36.57
C ALA A 12 -3.44 -30.25 -36.64
N LEU A 13 -4.69 -29.96 -36.98
CA LEU A 13 -5.28 -28.64 -36.72
C LEU A 13 -5.44 -28.50 -35.20
N THR A 14 -4.57 -27.71 -34.57
CA THR A 14 -4.86 -27.15 -33.25
C THR A 14 -5.89 -26.04 -33.46
N LEU A 15 -7.16 -26.31 -33.18
CA LEU A 15 -8.13 -25.24 -32.93
C LEU A 15 -7.68 -24.53 -31.65
N SER A 16 -7.05 -23.37 -31.80
CA SER A 16 -7.01 -22.40 -30.71
C SER A 16 -8.44 -21.95 -30.47
N THR A 17 -9.01 -22.30 -29.32
CA THR A 17 -10.24 -21.69 -28.83
C THR A 17 -9.96 -20.19 -28.67
N ALA A 18 -10.36 -19.40 -29.66
CA ALA A 18 -10.50 -17.97 -29.47
C ALA A 18 -11.49 -17.79 -28.33
N LEU A 19 -11.02 -17.31 -27.19
CA LEU A 19 -11.90 -16.74 -26.18
C LEU A 19 -12.65 -15.63 -26.91
N VAL A 20 -13.95 -15.81 -27.10
CA VAL A 20 -14.82 -14.76 -27.60
C VAL A 20 -14.69 -13.63 -26.58
N SER A 21 -14.02 -12.54 -26.97
CA SER A 21 -14.06 -11.30 -26.20
C SER A 21 -15.53 -10.97 -25.99
N ALA A 22 -15.94 -10.73 -24.74
CA ALA A 22 -17.27 -10.23 -24.44
C ALA A 22 -17.57 -9.05 -25.37
N ALA A 23 -18.79 -8.97 -25.89
CA ALA A 23 -19.14 -7.87 -26.78
C ALA A 23 -19.00 -6.56 -25.99
N THR A 24 -18.29 -5.59 -26.57
CA THR A 24 -18.19 -4.25 -26.00
C THR A 24 -18.77 -3.23 -26.96
N THR A 25 -19.26 -2.13 -26.42
CA THR A 25 -19.77 -1.00 -27.19
C THR A 25 -18.86 0.20 -26.96
N ILE A 26 -18.55 0.94 -28.03
CA ILE A 26 -17.78 2.18 -27.96
C ILE A 26 -18.73 3.36 -28.00
N GLU A 27 -18.68 4.19 -26.97
CA GLU A 27 -19.51 5.38 -26.83
C GLU A 27 -18.65 6.65 -26.74
N LYS A 28 -19.21 7.79 -27.13
CA LYS A 28 -18.55 9.08 -26.96
C LYS A 28 -18.52 9.46 -25.48
N SER A 29 -17.36 9.90 -25.01
CA SER A 29 -17.17 10.42 -23.66
C SER A 29 -16.78 11.89 -23.69
N HIS A 30 -17.15 12.60 -22.62
CA HIS A 30 -16.64 13.93 -22.29
C HIS A 30 -15.99 13.92 -20.90
N GLY A 31 -15.70 12.73 -20.35
CA GLY A 31 -15.13 12.53 -19.03
C GLY A 31 -13.66 12.88 -18.93
N ILE A 32 -13.13 12.79 -17.71
CA ILE A 32 -11.71 12.94 -17.40
C ILE A 32 -11.19 11.63 -16.84
N TYR A 33 -10.12 11.11 -17.44
CA TYR A 33 -9.36 9.98 -16.89
C TYR A 33 -8.22 10.51 -16.01
N TYR A 34 -8.20 10.10 -14.74
CA TYR A 34 -7.15 10.48 -13.79
C TYR A 34 -6.08 9.39 -13.73
N SER A 35 -4.92 9.69 -14.29
CA SER A 35 -3.73 8.84 -14.24
C SER A 35 -2.93 8.99 -12.94
N ARG A 36 -3.22 10.01 -12.11
CA ARG A 36 -2.53 10.25 -10.82
C ARG A 36 -1.02 10.25 -10.95
N ASN A 37 -0.52 10.96 -11.98
CA ASN A 37 0.90 11.09 -12.26
C ASN A 37 1.62 9.74 -12.44
N GLN A 38 0.93 8.72 -12.96
CA GLN A 38 1.49 7.39 -13.20
C GLN A 38 1.69 7.08 -14.68
N ALA A 39 2.74 6.31 -14.95
CA ALA A 39 3.06 5.79 -16.27
C ALA A 39 2.10 4.64 -16.65
N ILE A 40 0.85 4.98 -17.01
CA ILE A 40 -0.17 3.98 -17.41
C ILE A 40 0.10 3.51 -18.84
N PRO A 41 0.15 2.20 -19.13
CA PRO A 41 0.36 1.69 -20.48
C PRO A 41 -0.72 2.12 -21.48
N LEU A 42 -0.27 2.47 -22.68
CA LEU A 42 -1.12 2.84 -23.82
C LEU A 42 -1.29 1.69 -24.81
N TYR A 43 -2.48 1.56 -25.38
CA TYR A 43 -2.86 0.56 -26.37
C TYR A 43 -3.40 1.23 -27.65
N HIS A 44 -3.33 0.51 -28.77
CA HIS A 44 -3.83 0.96 -30.06
C HIS A 44 -5.28 0.55 -30.34
N ASP A 45 -5.89 -0.20 -29.44
CA ASP A 45 -7.21 -0.81 -29.58
C ASP A 45 -7.98 -0.82 -28.25
N PRO A 46 -9.33 -0.71 -28.30
CA PRO A 46 -10.18 -0.70 -27.12
C PRO A 46 -10.21 -2.03 -26.35
N GLU A 47 -9.89 -3.14 -27.01
CA GLU A 47 -9.78 -4.48 -26.40
C GLU A 47 -8.45 -4.68 -25.65
N LEU A 48 -7.54 -3.71 -25.70
CA LEU A 48 -6.26 -3.72 -24.99
C LEU A 48 -5.34 -4.89 -25.41
N THR A 49 -5.45 -5.34 -26.66
CA THR A 49 -4.67 -6.47 -27.20
C THR A 49 -3.41 -6.04 -27.94
N ARG A 50 -3.30 -4.76 -28.33
CA ARG A 50 -2.20 -4.19 -29.10
C ARG A 50 -1.50 -3.10 -28.30
N PRO A 51 -0.52 -3.46 -27.45
CA PRO A 51 0.24 -2.47 -26.69
C PRO A 51 1.01 -1.54 -27.64
N SER A 52 1.08 -0.27 -27.30
CA SER A 52 1.82 0.73 -28.08
C SER A 52 3.31 0.80 -27.75
N GLY A 53 3.72 0.19 -26.64
CA GLY A 53 5.07 0.33 -26.07
C GLY A 53 5.33 1.68 -25.39
N LYS A 54 4.30 2.53 -25.25
CA LYS A 54 4.35 3.82 -24.56
C LYS A 54 3.49 3.81 -23.29
N THR A 55 3.73 4.79 -22.43
CA THR A 55 2.93 5.08 -21.25
C THR A 55 2.46 6.53 -21.27
N LEU A 56 1.46 6.84 -20.45
CA LEU A 56 1.13 8.22 -20.11
C LEU A 56 2.32 8.93 -19.47
N ASP A 57 2.38 10.25 -19.66
CA ASP A 57 3.38 11.11 -19.05
C ASP A 57 3.07 11.29 -17.55
N PRO A 58 3.95 10.84 -16.65
CA PRO A 58 3.77 11.02 -15.21
C PRO A 58 3.70 12.50 -14.76
N ALA A 59 4.10 13.46 -15.60
CA ALA A 59 3.95 14.89 -15.29
C ALA A 59 2.50 15.39 -15.38
N ILE A 60 1.59 14.62 -15.97
CA ILE A 60 0.19 15.00 -16.20
C ILE A 60 -0.72 14.11 -15.35
N ASP A 61 -1.53 14.71 -14.47
CA ASP A 61 -2.47 13.96 -13.61
C ASP A 61 -3.69 13.45 -14.38
N SER A 62 -4.27 14.30 -15.24
CA SER A 62 -5.59 14.07 -15.83
C SER A 62 -5.61 14.26 -17.35
N TRP A 63 -6.46 13.49 -18.00
CA TRP A 63 -6.53 13.34 -19.45
C TRP A 63 -7.99 13.41 -19.92
N GLN A 64 -8.26 14.16 -20.99
CA GLN A 64 -9.59 14.19 -21.58
C GLN A 64 -9.92 12.83 -22.20
N ALA A 65 -11.04 12.24 -21.79
CA ALA A 65 -11.61 11.07 -22.45
C ALA A 65 -12.45 11.49 -23.65
N PHE A 66 -12.26 10.83 -24.79
CA PHE A 66 -13.04 11.06 -26.01
C PHE A 66 -14.01 9.91 -26.30
N TYR A 67 -13.60 8.67 -25.98
CA TYR A 67 -14.44 7.49 -26.12
C TYR A 67 -14.25 6.54 -24.94
N GLU A 68 -15.30 5.78 -24.64
CA GLU A 68 -15.32 4.75 -23.60
C GLU A 68 -15.69 3.42 -24.25
N ASN A 69 -14.94 2.36 -23.91
CA ASN A 69 -15.30 0.99 -24.25
C ASN A 69 -16.05 0.37 -23.07
N ILE A 70 -17.31 -0.01 -23.29
CA ILE A 70 -18.24 -0.44 -22.25
C ILE A 70 -18.58 -1.91 -22.46
N ASN A 71 -18.45 -2.73 -21.41
CA ASN A 71 -18.82 -4.15 -21.46
C ASN A 71 -20.32 -4.38 -21.32
N GLU A 72 -20.79 -5.63 -21.52
CA GLU A 72 -22.21 -5.99 -21.40
C GLU A 72 -22.84 -5.68 -20.02
N ALA A 73 -22.01 -5.57 -18.97
CA ALA A 73 -22.44 -5.19 -17.63
C ALA A 73 -22.55 -3.66 -17.42
N GLY A 74 -22.31 -2.86 -18.47
CA GLY A 74 -22.34 -1.40 -18.41
C GLY A 74 -21.10 -0.78 -17.76
N GLN A 75 -20.01 -1.53 -17.60
CA GLN A 75 -18.76 -1.03 -17.01
C GLN A 75 -17.80 -0.55 -18.08
N VAL A 76 -17.19 0.62 -17.87
CA VAL A 76 -16.10 1.12 -18.72
C VAL A 76 -14.85 0.30 -18.47
N VAL A 77 -14.37 -0.43 -19.49
CA VAL A 77 -13.17 -1.29 -19.42
C VAL A 77 -11.92 -0.63 -20.01
N SER A 78 -12.09 0.32 -20.93
CA SER A 78 -11.00 1.13 -21.46
C SER A 78 -11.51 2.49 -21.93
N VAL A 79 -10.59 3.45 -22.02
CA VAL A 79 -10.88 4.84 -22.40
C VAL A 79 -9.90 5.27 -23.49
N ASP A 80 -10.40 5.91 -24.55
CA ASP A 80 -9.57 6.59 -25.57
C ASP A 80 -9.29 8.02 -25.14
N LEU A 81 -8.00 8.36 -25.09
CA LEU A 81 -7.49 9.69 -24.77
C LEU A 81 -7.18 10.52 -26.02
N GLY A 82 -7.57 10.01 -27.20
CA GLY A 82 -7.48 10.65 -28.48
C GLY A 82 -6.39 10.05 -29.37
N GLY A 83 -6.68 9.96 -30.67
CA GLY A 83 -5.72 9.40 -31.64
C GLY A 83 -5.53 7.89 -31.51
N ASN A 84 -6.55 7.15 -31.06
CA ASN A 84 -6.49 5.71 -30.78
C ASN A 84 -5.45 5.37 -29.69
N GLN A 85 -5.49 6.12 -28.59
CA GLN A 85 -4.64 5.92 -27.42
C GLN A 85 -5.51 5.44 -26.27
N TRP A 86 -5.61 4.12 -26.15
CA TRP A 86 -6.49 3.47 -25.20
C TRP A 86 -5.75 3.14 -23.90
N VAL A 87 -6.40 3.38 -22.76
CA VAL A 87 -5.91 2.99 -21.43
C VAL A 87 -6.87 2.00 -20.78
N ASN A 88 -6.32 1.08 -19.98
CA ASN A 88 -7.10 0.12 -19.20
C ASN A 88 -7.62 0.77 -17.90
N THR A 89 -8.94 0.79 -17.69
CA THR A 89 -9.55 1.36 -16.47
C THR A 89 -9.48 0.43 -15.26
N ALA A 90 -9.19 -0.86 -15.47
CA ALA A 90 -8.91 -1.80 -14.39
C ALA A 90 -7.55 -1.51 -13.72
N ILE A 91 -6.64 -0.80 -14.41
CA ILE A 91 -5.45 -0.25 -13.78
C ILE A 91 -5.90 0.92 -12.91
N LYS A 92 -6.06 0.65 -11.62
CA LYS A 92 -6.35 1.66 -10.61
C LYS A 92 -5.07 2.46 -10.39
N ALA A 93 -5.05 3.70 -10.89
CA ALA A 93 -4.02 4.65 -10.55
C ALA A 93 -4.01 4.82 -9.02
N VAL A 94 -2.86 4.54 -8.39
CA VAL A 94 -2.68 4.68 -6.95
C VAL A 94 -2.84 6.15 -6.54
N TYR A 95 -3.80 6.44 -5.67
CA TYR A 95 -3.97 7.78 -5.11
C TYR A 95 -3.35 7.83 -3.71
N HIS A 96 -2.46 8.80 -3.49
CA HIS A 96 -1.82 9.06 -2.21
C HIS A 96 -2.53 10.25 -1.53
N ASN A 97 -2.89 10.07 -0.27
CA ASN A 97 -3.59 11.08 0.52
C ASN A 97 -2.80 11.35 1.79
N VAL A 98 -2.06 12.46 1.78
CA VAL A 98 -1.30 12.92 2.93
C VAL A 98 -2.21 13.67 3.88
N ALA A 99 -2.32 13.18 5.11
CA ALA A 99 -3.01 13.84 6.20
C ALA A 99 -2.06 14.11 7.36
N HIS A 100 -2.30 15.21 8.08
CA HIS A 100 -1.68 15.41 9.39
C HIS A 100 -1.99 14.22 10.29
N ASN A 101 -1.03 13.82 11.13
CA ASN A 101 -1.21 12.64 11.96
C ASN A 101 -2.28 12.86 13.05
N SER A 102 -3.50 12.48 12.73
CA SER A 102 -4.59 12.19 13.67
C SER A 102 -4.83 10.69 13.79
N ALA A 103 -3.90 9.88 13.29
CA ALA A 103 -4.06 8.45 13.09
C ALA A 103 -3.90 7.68 14.41
N ILE A 104 -4.12 6.37 14.30
CA ILE A 104 -4.02 5.42 15.41
C ILE A 104 -2.61 5.33 15.99
N TYR A 105 -1.56 5.72 15.25
CA TYR A 105 -0.16 5.61 15.68
C TYR A 105 0.45 6.97 16.04
N LEU A 106 1.12 7.04 17.19
CA LEU A 106 1.84 8.24 17.63
C LEU A 106 3.29 8.26 17.14
N GLU A 107 3.92 7.09 17.16
CA GLU A 107 5.36 6.94 16.97
C GLU A 107 5.69 5.69 16.15
N ALA A 108 6.80 5.74 15.43
CA ALA A 108 7.36 4.64 14.65
C ALA A 108 8.64 4.15 15.32
N PHE A 109 8.61 2.94 15.87
CA PHE A 109 9.75 2.36 16.59
C PHE A 109 10.68 1.69 15.61
N SER A 110 11.85 2.28 15.38
CA SER A 110 12.91 1.71 14.52
C SER A 110 13.75 0.68 15.27
N GLY A 111 13.83 0.76 16.59
CA GLY A 111 14.70 -0.12 17.39
C GLY A 111 16.19 0.01 17.05
N GLY A 112 16.62 1.18 16.60
CA GLY A 112 18.00 1.45 16.16
C GLY A 112 18.33 0.90 14.77
N LYS A 113 17.34 0.46 14.00
CA LYS A 113 17.54 0.05 12.61
C LYS A 113 17.78 1.27 11.71
N SER A 114 18.74 1.12 10.79
CA SER A 114 18.97 2.11 9.74
C SER A 114 17.91 1.96 8.63
N ILE A 115 16.80 2.69 8.77
CA ILE A 115 15.65 2.69 7.84
C ILE A 115 15.83 3.78 6.78
N GLN A 116 15.49 3.47 5.52
CA GLN A 116 15.56 4.41 4.40
C GLN A 116 14.52 5.53 4.51
N LEU A 117 14.96 6.77 4.31
CA LEU A 117 14.14 7.97 4.24
C LEU A 117 13.94 8.44 2.79
N TYR A 118 12.80 9.05 2.54
CA TYR A 118 12.39 9.63 1.25
C TYR A 118 11.90 11.07 1.43
N SER A 119 12.03 11.89 0.38
CA SER A 119 11.47 13.25 0.36
C SER A 119 10.04 13.32 -0.15
N ASP A 120 9.42 12.19 -0.46
CA ASP A 120 8.06 12.09 -1.00
C ASP A 120 7.31 10.92 -0.33
N PRO A 121 5.99 11.07 -0.10
CA PRO A 121 5.16 10.04 0.52
C PRO A 121 5.06 8.76 -0.33
N GLU A 122 5.24 8.86 -1.65
CA GLU A 122 5.24 7.73 -2.58
C GLU A 122 6.53 6.89 -2.53
N LEU A 123 7.53 7.32 -1.75
CA LEU A 123 8.81 6.63 -1.53
C LEU A 123 9.66 6.48 -2.80
N LYS A 124 9.67 7.47 -3.69
CA LYS A 124 10.41 7.44 -4.97
C LYS A 124 11.77 8.13 -4.92
N GLN A 125 11.96 9.10 -4.02
CA GLN A 125 13.15 9.95 -3.94
C GLN A 125 13.88 9.74 -2.61
N PRO A 126 14.85 8.81 -2.55
CA PRO A 126 15.59 8.54 -1.33
C PRO A 126 16.48 9.73 -0.93
N ILE A 127 16.48 10.09 0.36
CA ILE A 127 17.24 11.24 0.89
C ILE A 127 18.22 10.90 2.01
N GLY A 128 18.18 9.69 2.56
CA GLY A 128 19.09 9.30 3.62
C GLY A 128 18.58 8.11 4.42
N LYS A 129 19.11 7.91 5.62
CA LYS A 129 18.65 6.88 6.55
C LYS A 129 18.49 7.43 7.95
N LEU A 130 17.64 6.79 8.75
CA LEU A 130 17.52 7.09 10.17
C LEU A 130 18.85 6.90 10.90
N ASP A 131 19.09 7.76 11.88
CA ASP A 131 20.20 7.62 12.82
C ASP A 131 19.93 6.40 13.73
N PRO A 132 20.76 5.36 13.69
CA PRO A 132 20.55 4.14 14.49
C PRO A 132 20.70 4.36 16.00
N THR A 133 21.19 5.52 16.45
CA THR A 133 21.24 5.88 17.88
C THR A 133 19.89 6.32 18.43
N ILE A 134 18.92 6.62 17.57
CA ILE A 134 17.55 7.00 17.91
C ILE A 134 16.63 5.84 17.53
N SER A 135 15.91 5.31 18.51
CA SER A 135 15.03 4.14 18.30
C SER A 135 13.58 4.51 18.06
N ASP A 136 13.17 5.72 18.43
CA ASP A 136 11.77 6.12 18.49
C ASP A 136 11.56 7.45 17.77
N TRP A 137 10.52 7.52 16.93
CA TRP A 137 10.33 8.59 15.96
C TRP A 137 8.88 9.04 15.96
N LYS A 138 8.64 10.30 16.33
CA LYS A 138 7.30 10.87 16.29
C LYS A 138 6.78 10.95 14.84
N ILE A 139 5.54 10.53 14.64
CA ILE A 139 4.86 10.62 13.35
C ILE A 139 4.11 11.96 13.25
N THR A 140 4.42 12.76 12.24
CA THR A 140 3.81 14.09 12.01
C THR A 140 2.72 14.07 10.94
N ALA A 141 2.84 13.19 9.96
CA ALA A 141 1.84 12.96 8.93
C ALA A 141 1.85 11.50 8.49
N VAL A 142 0.76 11.09 7.85
CA VAL A 142 0.59 9.75 7.31
C VAL A 142 0.10 9.87 5.88
N ASP A 143 0.51 8.92 5.05
CA ASP A 143 0.05 8.80 3.67
C ASP A 143 -0.81 7.54 3.53
N TYR A 144 -2.03 7.73 3.04
CA TYR A 144 -2.98 6.65 2.76
C TYR A 144 -3.04 6.37 1.27
N ILE A 145 -3.12 5.09 0.91
CA ILE A 145 -3.33 4.67 -0.47
C ILE A 145 -4.82 4.43 -0.76
N ASN A 146 -5.32 4.95 -1.87
CA ASN A 146 -6.63 4.66 -2.47
C ASN A 146 -7.83 4.87 -1.53
N GLU A 147 -7.78 5.92 -0.70
CA GLU A 147 -8.81 6.21 0.32
C GLU A 147 -9.00 5.07 1.35
N SER A 148 -8.05 4.13 1.41
CA SER A 148 -8.06 3.10 2.45
C SER A 148 -7.64 3.67 3.79
N GLU A 149 -8.05 3.02 4.88
CA GLU A 149 -7.50 3.25 6.21
C GLU A 149 -6.08 2.67 6.37
N LEU A 150 -5.52 2.06 5.30
CA LEU A 150 -4.17 1.50 5.33
C LEU A 150 -3.14 2.60 5.07
N ILE A 151 -2.32 2.82 6.09
CA ILE A 151 -1.18 3.72 6.02
C ILE A 151 -0.10 3.04 5.17
N TYR A 152 0.40 3.75 4.15
CA TYR A 152 1.49 3.30 3.29
C TYR A 152 2.84 3.79 3.79
N SER A 153 2.93 5.07 4.11
CA SER A 153 4.14 5.70 4.62
C SER A 153 3.82 6.71 5.72
N VAL A 154 4.84 7.03 6.52
CA VAL A 154 4.76 7.95 7.64
C VAL A 154 5.82 9.03 7.49
N ASP A 155 5.44 10.28 7.75
CA ASP A 155 6.35 11.40 7.87
C ASP A 155 6.84 11.48 9.32
N LEU A 156 8.15 11.53 9.48
CA LEU A 156 8.84 11.62 10.77
C LEU A 156 9.26 13.06 11.11
N GLY A 157 8.77 14.02 10.31
CA GLY A 157 9.03 15.44 10.44
C GLY A 157 9.93 15.95 9.33
N ASN A 158 9.78 17.23 8.99
CA ASN A 158 10.55 17.90 7.93
C ASN A 158 10.46 17.21 6.56
N ASN A 159 9.31 16.61 6.23
CA ASN A 159 9.08 15.91 4.97
C ASN A 159 10.06 14.73 4.78
N GLN A 160 10.24 13.94 5.84
CA GLN A 160 11.08 12.75 5.88
C GLN A 160 10.19 11.53 5.99
N TRP A 161 9.91 10.91 4.85
CA TRP A 161 8.99 9.80 4.72
C TRP A 161 9.70 8.46 4.84
N ALA A 162 9.05 7.50 5.50
CA ALA A 162 9.50 6.12 5.56
C ALA A 162 8.31 5.17 5.36
N SER A 163 8.59 4.00 4.76
CA SER A 163 7.59 2.93 4.68
C SER A 163 7.23 2.45 6.08
N ILE A 164 5.93 2.29 6.34
CA ILE A 164 5.45 1.76 7.62
C ILE A 164 5.98 0.32 7.86
N GLU A 165 6.15 -0.47 6.80
CA GLU A 165 6.63 -1.86 6.86
C GLU A 165 8.11 -1.97 7.23
N ALA A 166 8.86 -0.87 7.15
CA ALA A 166 10.27 -0.86 7.53
C ALA A 166 10.48 -0.87 9.05
N PHE A 167 9.45 -0.50 9.82
CA PHE A 167 9.52 -0.42 11.27
C PHE A 167 9.16 -1.77 11.91
N PRO A 168 9.93 -2.26 12.90
CA PRO A 168 9.56 -3.44 13.67
C PRO A 168 8.24 -3.25 14.44
N TYR A 169 7.91 -2.01 14.82
CA TYR A 169 6.67 -1.72 15.53
C TYR A 169 6.20 -0.29 15.31
N MET A 170 4.88 -0.11 15.29
CA MET A 170 4.22 1.20 15.25
C MET A 170 3.48 1.36 16.57
N LEU A 171 3.76 2.41 17.35
CA LEU A 171 3.17 2.60 18.66
C LEU A 171 1.76 3.18 18.52
N PRO A 172 0.70 2.40 18.79
CA PRO A 172 -0.67 2.90 18.73
C PRO A 172 -0.94 3.83 19.92
N LYS A 173 -1.69 4.90 19.74
CA LYS A 173 -2.06 5.86 20.80
C LYS A 173 -2.70 5.21 22.03
N ALA A 174 -3.51 4.19 21.79
CA ALA A 174 -4.17 3.43 22.82
C ALA A 174 -4.25 1.96 22.43
N VAL A 175 -4.32 1.09 23.43
CA VAL A 175 -4.39 -0.37 23.26
C VAL A 175 -5.43 -1.00 24.16
N MET A 176 -6.01 -2.10 23.69
CA MET A 176 -6.74 -3.05 24.51
C MET A 176 -5.79 -4.15 24.98
N VAL A 177 -5.97 -4.58 26.23
CA VAL A 177 -5.11 -5.57 26.86
C VAL A 177 -5.96 -6.56 27.64
N ASP A 178 -5.73 -7.85 27.41
CA ASP A 178 -6.41 -8.91 28.16
C ASP A 178 -5.95 -8.96 29.62
N ALA A 179 -6.83 -9.45 30.48
CA ALA A 179 -6.54 -9.66 31.89
C ALA A 179 -5.37 -10.63 32.07
N ASP A 180 -4.73 -10.55 33.24
CA ASP A 180 -3.64 -11.44 33.65
C ASP A 180 -2.32 -11.33 32.88
N ASN A 181 -2.26 -10.50 31.84
CA ASN A 181 -0.99 -10.14 31.19
C ASN A 181 -0.04 -9.47 32.19
N THR A 182 1.21 -9.92 32.19
CA THR A 182 2.23 -9.48 33.15
C THR A 182 2.78 -8.13 32.74
N LEU A 183 2.82 -7.20 33.70
CA LEU A 183 3.55 -5.95 33.58
C LEU A 183 4.97 -6.13 34.11
N VAL A 184 5.91 -5.46 33.48
CA VAL A 184 7.32 -5.46 33.88
C VAL A 184 7.86 -4.04 34.04
N ASN A 185 8.98 -3.92 34.75
CA ASN A 185 9.79 -2.71 34.75
C ASN A 185 10.82 -2.70 33.61
N LEU A 186 11.60 -1.62 33.50
CA LEU A 186 12.66 -1.47 32.50
C LEU A 186 13.77 -2.55 32.55
N ALA A 187 13.91 -3.26 33.68
CA ALA A 187 14.84 -4.39 33.80
C ALA A 187 14.19 -5.73 33.38
N GLY A 188 12.92 -5.72 32.96
CA GLY A 188 12.15 -6.91 32.60
C GLY A 188 11.69 -7.74 33.80
N GLN A 189 11.72 -7.19 35.01
CA GLN A 189 11.22 -7.87 36.21
C GLN A 189 9.71 -7.66 36.33
N PRO A 190 8.93 -8.70 36.69
CA PRO A 190 7.49 -8.56 36.92
C PRO A 190 7.17 -7.58 38.03
N THR A 191 6.23 -6.67 37.76
CA THR A 191 5.77 -5.62 38.69
C THR A 191 4.31 -5.78 39.04
N GLY A 192 3.53 -6.48 38.21
CA GLY A 192 2.12 -6.71 38.43
C GLY A 192 1.44 -7.37 37.24
N LYS A 193 0.12 -7.25 37.19
CA LYS A 193 -0.72 -7.76 36.10
C LYS A 193 -1.78 -6.75 35.72
N VAL A 194 -2.25 -6.83 34.48
CA VAL A 194 -3.44 -6.12 34.03
C VAL A 194 -4.68 -6.70 34.68
N THR A 195 -5.50 -5.82 35.26
CA THR A 195 -6.72 -6.20 36.01
C THR A 195 -7.99 -5.54 35.47
N ASN A 196 -7.88 -4.45 34.71
CA ASN A 196 -9.03 -3.74 34.16
C ASN A 196 -9.03 -3.86 32.63
N THR A 197 -9.88 -4.72 32.09
CA THR A 197 -10.00 -4.96 30.64
C THR A 197 -11.07 -4.12 29.97
N ASP A 198 -11.84 -3.35 30.75
CA ASP A 198 -12.97 -2.56 30.24
C ASP A 198 -12.54 -1.17 29.76
N ILE A 199 -11.23 -0.92 29.68
CA ILE A 199 -10.65 0.38 29.30
C ILE A 199 -9.64 0.23 28.16
N ASN A 200 -9.48 1.30 27.40
CA ASN A 200 -8.33 1.48 26.52
C ASN A 200 -7.18 2.08 27.35
N TYR A 201 -6.01 1.44 27.30
CA TYR A 201 -4.80 1.97 27.90
C TYR A 201 -4.12 2.92 26.92
N LEU A 202 -3.91 4.16 27.32
CA LEU A 202 -3.03 5.06 26.58
C LEU A 202 -1.61 4.52 26.60
N THR A 203 -0.88 4.71 25.50
CA THR A 203 0.53 4.35 25.42
C THR A 203 1.41 5.58 25.57
N PHE A 204 2.56 5.41 26.22
CA PHE A 204 3.48 6.52 26.51
C PHE A 204 4.90 6.32 25.97
N GLY A 205 5.17 5.16 25.37
CA GLY A 205 6.46 4.89 24.74
C GLY A 205 6.65 3.42 24.40
N VAL A 206 7.75 3.14 23.72
CA VAL A 206 8.08 1.81 23.19
C VAL A 206 9.59 1.54 23.30
N LYS A 207 9.97 0.32 23.67
CA LYS A 207 11.38 -0.05 23.85
C LYS A 207 11.63 -1.54 23.68
N TYR A 208 12.89 -1.90 23.41
CA TYR A 208 13.37 -3.25 23.65
C TYR A 208 13.62 -3.50 25.15
N ILE A 209 13.05 -4.56 25.69
CA ILE A 209 13.36 -5.13 27.00
C ILE A 209 13.59 -6.63 26.79
N ASN A 210 14.79 -7.11 27.11
CA ASN A 210 15.20 -8.51 26.87
C ASN A 210 14.89 -9.00 25.44
N ASP A 211 15.33 -8.21 24.44
CA ASP A 211 15.19 -8.47 22.99
C ASP A 211 13.74 -8.57 22.46
N LYS A 212 12.75 -8.16 23.25
CA LYS A 212 11.34 -8.05 22.82
C LYS A 212 10.87 -6.62 22.88
N VAL A 213 9.91 -6.28 22.01
CA VAL A 213 9.28 -4.96 22.01
C VAL A 213 8.26 -4.90 23.14
N PHE A 214 8.38 -3.87 23.97
CA PHE A 214 7.44 -3.56 25.03
C PHE A 214 6.88 -2.16 24.83
N ILE A 215 5.64 -1.96 25.26
CA ILE A 215 4.97 -0.66 25.28
C ILE A 215 4.69 -0.24 26.72
N ASN A 216 4.79 1.06 26.98
CA ASN A 216 4.53 1.65 28.27
C ASN A 216 3.05 2.05 28.39
N LEU A 217 2.37 1.59 29.45
CA LEU A 217 0.96 1.90 29.72
C LEU A 217 0.76 2.94 30.84
N GLY A 218 1.84 3.52 31.38
CA GLY A 218 1.76 4.49 32.47
C GLY A 218 3.12 4.83 33.08
N THR A 219 3.53 4.13 34.13
CA THR A 219 4.80 4.38 34.85
C THR A 219 5.95 3.51 34.32
N ASP A 220 7.18 3.75 34.81
CA ASP A 220 8.37 2.94 34.48
C ASP A 220 8.25 1.45 34.90
N ASP A 221 7.25 1.11 35.70
CA ASP A 221 6.91 -0.24 36.14
C ASP A 221 5.73 -0.85 35.37
N GLN A 222 5.26 -0.22 34.29
CA GLN A 222 4.07 -0.63 33.55
C GLN A 222 4.37 -0.85 32.07
N TRP A 223 5.29 -1.76 31.79
CA TRP A 223 5.61 -2.20 30.44
C TRP A 223 4.95 -3.54 30.14
N ILE A 224 4.31 -3.66 28.97
CA ILE A 224 3.72 -4.91 28.49
C ILE A 224 4.33 -5.30 27.14
N ALA A 225 4.47 -6.60 26.88
CA ALA A 225 4.98 -7.05 25.59
C ALA A 225 4.01 -6.68 24.46
N ALA A 226 4.54 -6.16 23.36
CA ALA A 226 3.74 -5.62 22.27
C ALA A 226 2.88 -6.66 21.53
N ASP A 227 3.23 -7.95 21.62
CA ASP A 227 2.47 -9.06 21.07
C ASP A 227 1.26 -9.47 21.96
N GLN A 228 1.10 -8.86 23.12
CA GLN A 228 -0.01 -9.10 24.07
C GLN A 228 -1.10 -8.03 24.02
N VAL A 229 -1.05 -7.12 23.05
CA VAL A 229 -1.98 -6.00 22.95
C VAL A 229 -2.58 -5.88 21.57
N VAL A 230 -3.72 -5.21 21.50
CA VAL A 230 -4.39 -4.88 20.23
C VAL A 230 -4.53 -3.35 20.15
N PRO A 231 -4.13 -2.70 19.04
CA PRO A 231 -4.39 -1.28 18.82
C PRO A 231 -5.87 -0.97 18.98
N SER A 232 -6.19 0.07 19.76
CA SER A 232 -7.56 0.55 19.89
C SER A 232 -7.86 1.63 18.85
N LEU A 233 -8.96 1.46 18.13
CA LEU A 233 -9.46 2.44 17.16
C LEU A 233 -10.33 3.52 17.83
N ILE A 234 -10.60 3.40 19.12
CA ILE A 234 -11.48 4.29 19.89
C ILE A 234 -10.63 4.95 20.97
N PRO A 235 -10.55 6.29 21.02
CA PRO A 235 -9.81 7.01 22.05
C PRO A 235 -10.37 6.79 23.46
#